data_AF-A0A8C7Y6C3-F1
#
_entry.id   AF-A0A8C7Y6C3-F1
#
_cell.length_a   1.000
_cell.length_b   1.000
_cell.length_c   1.000
_cell.angle_alpha   90.00
_cell.angle_beta   90.00
_cell.angle_gamma   90.00
#
_symmetry.space_group_name_H-M   'P 1'
#
loop_
_entity.id
_entity.type
_entity.pdbx_description
1 polymer ?
#
loop_
_entity_poly.entity_id
_entity_poly.type
_entity_poly.pdbx_seq_one_letter_code
_entity_poly.pdbx_strand_id
1 'polypeptide(L)' 'MAPSRNGMILNPHFHKDWQRRVRTWFNQPARKIRHRSGVPQSGTTPRFAPDVASLLRNLR' A
#
# COMPACT_ATOMS: atom_id res chain seq x y z
N MET A 1 -28.11 13.05 17.06
CA MET A 1 -28.27 11.90 17.99
C MET A 1 -27.94 12.39 19.38
N ALA A 2 -28.82 12.21 20.35
CA ALA A 2 -28.53 12.55 21.75
C ALA A 2 -27.90 11.33 22.46
N PRO A 3 -26.95 11.54 23.40
CA PRO A 3 -26.44 10.45 24.22
C PRO A 3 -27.58 9.80 25.01
N SER A 4 -27.73 8.48 24.90
CA SER A 4 -28.83 7.74 25.55
C SER A 4 -28.46 7.17 26.93
N ARG A 5 -27.16 7.01 27.22
CA ARG A 5 -26.63 6.43 28.46
C ARG A 5 -25.23 6.95 28.72
N ASN A 6 -24.65 6.58 29.87
CA ASN A 6 -23.28 6.91 30.30
C ASN A 6 -22.22 6.16 29.47
N GLY A 7 -22.17 6.43 28.18
CA GLY A 7 -21.15 5.95 27.25
C GLY A 7 -20.06 6.99 27.01
N MET A 8 -18.96 6.57 26.38
CA MET A 8 -17.88 7.50 26.02
C MET A 8 -18.37 8.52 24.99
N ILE A 9 -18.08 9.80 25.24
CA ILE A 9 -18.31 10.86 24.25
C ILE A 9 -17.25 10.71 23.16
N LEU A 10 -17.70 10.35 21.96
CA LEU A 10 -16.84 10.22 20.79
C LEU A 10 -16.64 11.60 20.13
N ASN A 11 -15.43 11.89 19.67
CA ASN A 11 -15.11 13.03 18.82
C ASN A 11 -14.78 12.56 17.39
N PRO A 12 -15.78 12.10 16.61
CA PRO A 12 -15.54 11.63 15.25
C PRO A 12 -15.16 12.81 14.33
N HIS A 13 -14.09 12.65 13.56
CA HIS A 13 -13.61 13.69 12.65
C HIS A 13 -14.22 13.54 11.24
N PHE A 14 -15.55 13.40 11.17
CA PHE A 14 -16.31 13.20 9.92
C PHE A 14 -17.04 14.49 9.46
N HIS A 15 -16.49 15.66 9.79
CA HIS A 15 -17.11 16.97 9.53
C HIS A 15 -16.98 17.48 8.07
N LYS A 16 -16.13 16.86 7.26
CA LYS A 16 -15.90 17.22 5.85
C LYS A 16 -16.49 16.14 4.92
N ASP A 17 -16.53 16.40 3.62
CA ASP A 17 -16.88 15.42 2.57
C ASP A 17 -15.85 14.27 2.48
N TRP A 18 -15.81 13.41 3.49
CA TRP A 18 -14.88 12.29 3.61
C TRP A 18 -15.25 11.14 2.67
N GLN A 19 -16.55 10.96 2.39
CA GLN A 19 -17.07 9.89 1.54
C GLN A 19 -16.44 9.92 0.14
N ARG A 20 -16.18 11.11 -0.41
CA ARG A 20 -15.52 11.32 -1.70
C ARG A 20 -14.04 10.90 -1.72
N ARG A 21 -13.42 10.74 -0.55
CA ARG A 21 -11.98 10.50 -0.37
C ARG A 21 -11.68 9.15 0.27
N VAL A 22 -12.64 8.22 0.26
CA VAL A 22 -12.45 6.87 0.77
C VAL A 22 -11.55 6.09 -0.18
N ARG A 23 -10.34 5.74 0.29
CA ARG A 23 -9.43 4.91 -0.49
C ARG A 23 -9.69 3.43 -0.21
N THR A 24 -10.27 2.74 -1.19
CA THR A 24 -10.52 1.29 -1.13
C THR A 24 -9.32 0.50 -1.64
N TRP A 25 -9.19 -0.75 -1.20
CA TRP A 25 -8.06 -1.63 -1.54
C TRP A 25 -8.45 -2.85 -2.38
N PHE A 26 -9.56 -2.79 -3.14
CA PHE A 26 -10.02 -3.90 -4.00
C PHE A 26 -9.00 -4.31 -5.07
N ASN A 27 -8.15 -3.37 -5.50
CA ASN A 27 -7.09 -3.63 -6.46
C ASN A 27 -5.81 -4.21 -5.84
N GLN A 28 -5.78 -4.50 -4.53
CA GLN A 28 -4.63 -5.10 -3.85
C GLN A 28 -4.14 -6.42 -4.48
N PRO A 29 -4.99 -7.42 -4.84
CA PRO A 29 -4.52 -8.63 -5.51
C PRO A 29 -3.93 -8.34 -6.90
N ALA A 30 -4.56 -7.47 -7.70
CA ALA A 30 -4.04 -7.06 -9.00
C ALA A 30 -2.70 -6.30 -8.88
N ARG A 31 -2.58 -5.43 -7.87
CA ARG A 31 -1.35 -4.72 -7.53
C ARG A 31 -0.25 -5.70 -7.12
N LYS A 32 -0.57 -6.73 -6.34
CA LYS A 32 0.36 -7.80 -5.94
C LYS A 32 0.87 -8.58 -7.14
N ILE A 33 0.00 -8.93 -8.10
CA ILE A 33 0.40 -9.59 -9.34
C ILE A 33 1.30 -8.68 -10.17
N ARG A 34 0.96 -7.39 -10.33
CA ARG A 34 1.79 -6.40 -11.06
C ARG A 34 3.17 -6.20 -10.44
N HIS A 35 3.26 -6.12 -9.11
CA HIS A 35 4.56 -6.06 -8.43
C HIS A 35 5.35 -7.35 -8.66
N ARG A 36 4.72 -8.52 -8.64
CA ARG A 36 5.38 -9.81 -8.90
C ARG A 36 5.80 -9.99 -10.36
N SER A 37 5.06 -9.45 -11.31
CA SER A 37 5.39 -9.53 -12.74
C SER A 37 6.36 -8.43 -13.19
N GLY A 38 6.38 -7.31 -12.48
CA GLY A 38 7.33 -6.21 -12.68
C GLY A 38 8.66 -6.40 -11.95
N VAL A 39 8.69 -7.25 -10.92
CA VAL A 39 9.91 -7.97 -10.54
C VAL A 39 10.16 -8.94 -11.69
N PRO A 40 11.26 -8.81 -12.48
CA PRO A 40 11.57 -9.82 -13.49
C PRO A 40 11.54 -11.17 -12.79
N GLN A 41 10.74 -12.11 -13.31
CA GLN A 41 10.82 -13.51 -12.88
C GLN A 41 12.30 -13.84 -12.82
N SER A 42 12.81 -14.10 -11.62
CA SER A 42 14.20 -14.45 -11.38
C SER A 42 14.57 -15.58 -12.34
N GLY A 43 15.24 -15.23 -13.43
CA GLY A 43 15.49 -16.13 -14.56
C GLY A 43 15.73 -15.39 -15.90
N THR A 44 15.10 -14.23 -16.13
CA THR A 44 15.42 -13.42 -17.32
C THR A 44 15.97 -12.07 -16.89
N THR A 45 17.31 -12.04 -16.91
CA THR A 45 18.19 -10.91 -17.15
C THR A 45 17.50 -9.57 -17.45
N PRO A 46 17.99 -8.45 -16.86
CA PRO A 46 17.65 -7.12 -17.36
C PRO A 46 17.87 -7.11 -18.88
N ARG A 47 17.02 -6.41 -19.65
CA ARG A 47 17.16 -6.38 -21.13
C ARG A 47 18.57 -5.97 -21.58
N PHE A 48 19.37 -5.36 -20.71
CA PHE A 48 20.83 -5.30 -20.73
C PHE A 48 21.37 -5.37 -19.27
N ALA A 49 22.10 -6.42 -18.88
CA ALA A 49 22.60 -6.69 -17.50
C ALA A 49 23.89 -5.92 -17.11
N PRO A 50 24.47 -6.03 -15.89
CA PRO A 50 23.91 -6.19 -14.53
C PRO A 50 24.15 -4.91 -13.67
N ASP A 51 23.34 -4.62 -12.64
CA ASP A 51 23.74 -3.57 -11.66
C ASP A 51 24.39 -4.16 -10.40
N VAL A 52 25.72 -3.99 -10.35
CA VAL A 52 26.63 -4.26 -9.23
C VAL A 52 26.28 -3.49 -7.94
N ALA A 53 25.44 -2.45 -7.99
CA ALA A 53 25.05 -1.65 -6.82
C ALA A 53 24.17 -2.41 -5.80
N SER A 54 23.49 -3.47 -6.23
CA SER A 54 22.70 -4.34 -5.36
C SER A 54 23.58 -5.25 -4.49
N LEU A 55 24.76 -5.61 -5.01
CA LEU A 55 25.76 -6.42 -4.31
C LEU A 55 26.45 -5.61 -3.18
N LEU A 56 26.53 -4.29 -3.32
CA LEU A 56 27.20 -3.39 -2.36
C LEU A 56 26.32 -2.94 -1.18
N ARG A 57 25.00 -3.17 -1.21
CA ARG A 57 24.12 -2.85 -0.06
C ARG A 57 24.09 -3.92 1.03
N ASN A 58 24.78 -5.04 0.82
CA ASN A 58 24.91 -6.14 1.80
C ASN A 58 26.29 -6.20 2.48
N LEU A 59 26.99 -5.06 2.60
CA LEU A 59 28.15 -4.90 3.49
C LEU A 59 27.90 -3.72 4.44
N ARG A 60 26.94 -3.88 5.35
CA ARG A 60 26.92 -3.26 6.68
C ARG A 60 25.96 -4.02 7.59
#